data_AF-A0A353NQ82-F1
#
_entry.id   AF-A0A353NQ82-F1
#
_cell.length_a   1.000
_cell.length_b   1.000
_cell.length_c   1.000
_cell.angle_alpha   90.00
_cell.angle_beta   90.00
_cell.angle_gamma   90.00
#
_symmetry.space_group_name_H-M   'P 1'
#
loop_
_entity.id
_entity.type
_entity.pdbx_description
1 polymer ?
#
loop_
_entity_poly.entity_id
_entity_poly.type
_entity_poly.pdbx_seq_one_letter_code
_entity_poly.pdbx_strand_id
1 'polypeptide(L)' 'GKIRWGAQGKGKRGGARVIYVDFASYKKIYLISAYPKNEKIDLTESEKTEIKRLVKMLERELKTSKRK' A
#
# COMPACT_ATOMS: atom_id res chain seq x y z
N GLY A 1 -13.54 12.02 -7.59
CA GLY A 1 -13.87 10.98 -8.57
C GLY A 1 -13.67 9.61 -7.95
N LYS A 2 -14.58 8.65 -8.19
CA LYS A 2 -14.52 7.30 -7.61
C LYS A 2 -13.96 6.32 -8.63
N ILE A 3 -12.74 5.83 -8.41
CA ILE A 3 -12.10 4.85 -9.28
C ILE A 3 -12.59 3.45 -8.87
N ARG A 4 -13.11 2.66 -9.82
CA ARG A 4 -13.54 1.26 -9.62
C ARG A 4 -12.67 0.37 -10.50
N TRP A 5 -11.80 -0.43 -9.87
CA TRP A 5 -10.99 -1.44 -10.55
C TRP A 5 -11.66 -2.81 -10.41
N GLY A 6 -12.04 -3.43 -11.52
CA GLY A 6 -12.58 -4.79 -11.55
C GLY A 6 -11.43 -5.80 -11.58
N ALA A 7 -11.29 -6.61 -10.53
CA ALA A 7 -10.40 -7.77 -10.57
C ALA A 7 -11.05 -8.87 -11.43
N GLN A 8 -10.41 -9.24 -12.53
CA GLN A 8 -10.92 -10.25 -13.46
C GLN A 8 -10.88 -11.63 -12.78
N GLY A 9 -12.03 -12.32 -12.70
CA GLY A 9 -12.14 -13.69 -12.15
C GLY A 9 -12.91 -13.86 -10.83
N LYS A 10 -13.34 -12.79 -10.17
CA LYS A 10 -14.30 -12.88 -9.05
C LYS A 10 -15.47 -11.92 -9.29
N GLY A 11 -16.70 -12.39 -9.06
CA GLY A 11 -17.93 -11.61 -9.28
C GLY A 11 -17.95 -10.27 -8.55
N LYS A 12 -18.96 -9.42 -8.79
CA LYS A 12 -19.11 -8.00 -8.32
C LYS A 12 -18.72 -7.68 -6.86
N ARG A 13 -18.53 -8.68 -5.98
CA ARG A 13 -18.13 -8.58 -4.57
C ARG A 13 -16.68 -8.99 -4.26
N GLY A 14 -15.94 -9.59 -5.19
CA GLY A 14 -14.57 -10.05 -5.02
C GLY A 14 -13.52 -8.93 -5.12
N GLY A 15 -13.63 -7.90 -4.29
CA GLY A 15 -12.63 -6.84 -4.22
C GLY A 15 -11.31 -7.33 -3.60
N ALA A 16 -10.21 -6.67 -3.94
CA ALA A 16 -8.95 -6.77 -3.20
C ALA A 16 -8.89 -5.70 -2.09
N ARG A 17 -8.19 -5.98 -1.00
CA ARG A 17 -7.67 -4.96 -0.08
C ARG A 17 -6.30 -4.56 -0.59
N VAL A 18 -6.09 -3.25 -0.66
CA VAL A 18 -4.83 -2.64 -1.08
C VAL A 18 -4.29 -1.84 0.09
N ILE A 19 -3.08 -2.14 0.51
CA ILE A 19 -2.33 -1.38 1.51
C ILE A 19 -1.31 -0.54 0.75
N TYR A 20 -1.38 0.77 0.93
CA TYR A 20 -0.48 1.71 0.30
C TYR A 20 -0.04 2.79 1.29
N VAL A 21 1.07 3.46 0.97
CA VAL A 21 1.60 4.60 1.71
C VAL A 21 1.66 5.78 0.75
N ASP A 22 0.99 6.88 1.11
CA ASP A 22 1.00 8.12 0.36
C ASP A 22 2.04 9.08 0.94
N PHE A 23 3.07 9.38 0.16
CA PHE A 23 4.06 10.41 0.45
C PHE A 23 3.68 11.70 -0.27
N ALA A 24 2.68 12.40 0.24
CA ALA A 24 2.12 13.62 -0.35
C ALA A 24 3.20 14.69 -0.64
N SER A 25 4.16 14.88 0.26
CA SER A 25 5.28 15.83 0.11
C SER A 25 6.21 15.52 -1.08
N TYR A 26 6.14 14.31 -1.62
CA TYR A 26 6.92 13.85 -2.77
C TYR A 26 6.02 13.51 -3.97
N LYS A 27 4.69 13.71 -3.86
CA LYS A 27 3.69 13.33 -4.87
C LYS A 27 3.85 11.88 -5.35
N LYS A 28 4.18 10.96 -4.43
CA LYS A 28 4.42 9.54 -4.73
C LYS A 28 3.59 8.65 -3.82
N ILE A 29 2.98 7.62 -4.41
CA ILE A 29 2.20 6.60 -3.71
C ILE A 29 2.92 5.26 -3.89
N TYR A 30 3.18 4.56 -2.80
CA TYR A 30 3.81 3.23 -2.81
C TYR A 30 2.80 2.16 -2.42
N LEU A 31 2.62 1.18 -3.30
CA LEU A 31 1.85 -0.02 -3.01
C LEU A 31 2.68 -0.96 -2.14
N ILE A 32 2.21 -1.27 -0.94
CA ILE A 32 2.89 -2.17 -0.01
C ILE A 32 2.41 -3.61 -0.20
N SER A 33 1.09 -3.81 -0.31
CA SER A 33 0.51 -5.13 -0.50
C SER A 33 -0.89 -5.04 -1.11
N ALA A 34 -1.26 -6.06 -1.88
CA ALA A 34 -2.61 -6.25 -2.38
C ALA A 34 -3.01 -7.71 -2.19
N TYR A 35 -4.16 -7.95 -1.57
CA TYR A 35 -4.66 -9.31 -1.33
C TYR A 35 -6.18 -9.38 -1.49
N PRO A 36 -6.75 -10.55 -1.85
CA PRO A 36 -8.19 -10.74 -1.91
C PRO A 36 -8.87 -10.44 -0.57
N LYS A 37 -10.07 -9.84 -0.58
CA LYS A 37 -10.84 -9.56 0.66
C LYS A 37 -11.10 -10.78 1.55
N ASN A 38 -10.96 -12.02 1.05
CA ASN A 38 -11.21 -13.24 1.82
C ASN A 38 -9.96 -13.84 2.49
N GLU A 39 -8.75 -13.31 2.26
CA GLU A 39 -7.50 -13.98 2.70
C GLU A 39 -6.91 -13.42 4.00
N LYS A 40 -6.94 -12.09 4.21
CA LYS A 40 -6.40 -11.46 5.43
C LYS A 40 -7.41 -10.50 6.03
N ILE A 41 -7.74 -10.72 7.30
CA ILE A 41 -8.73 -9.93 8.05
C ILE A 41 -8.04 -8.75 8.75
N ASP A 42 -6.86 -8.97 9.36
CA ASP A 42 -6.14 -7.95 10.12
C ASP A 42 -4.61 -8.04 9.94
N LEU A 43 -3.93 -6.90 10.11
CA LEU A 43 -2.47 -6.83 10.18
C LEU A 43 -2.00 -7.17 11.60
N THR A 44 -1.10 -8.14 11.70
CA THR A 44 -0.42 -8.47 12.96
C THR A 44 0.53 -7.35 13.38
N GLU A 45 0.84 -7.26 14.67
CA GLU A 45 1.79 -6.26 15.20
C GLU A 45 3.19 -6.39 14.55
N SER A 46 3.60 -7.61 14.21
CA SER A 46 4.83 -7.90 13.47
C SER A 46 4.81 -7.28 12.08
N GLU A 47 3.73 -7.48 11.31
CA GLU A 47 3.55 -6.89 9.98
C GLU A 47 3.51 -5.36 10.05
N LYS A 48 2.82 -4.78 11.06
CA LYS A 48 2.83 -3.33 11.27
C LYS A 48 4.24 -2.79 11.53
N THR A 49 5.05 -3.53 12.29
CA THR A 49 6.44 -3.16 12.58
C THR A 49 7.29 -3.19 11.31
N GLU A 50 7.11 -4.21 10.48
CA GLU A 50 7.81 -4.34 9.21
C GLU A 50 7.42 -3.24 8.22
N ILE A 51 6.11 -2.96 8.06
CA ILE A 51 5.60 -1.86 7.24
C ILE A 51 6.19 -0.53 7.71
N LYS A 52 6.25 -0.27 9.03
CA LYS A 52 6.89 0.94 9.58
C LYS A 52 8.37 1.04 9.21
N ARG A 53 9.11 -0.07 9.21
CA ARG A 53 10.53 -0.09 8.79
C ARG A 53 10.66 0.24 7.30
N LEU A 54 9.83 -0.38 6.46
CA LEU A 54 9.79 -0.11 5.02
C LEU A 54 9.46 1.35 4.72
N VAL A 55 8.45 1.92 5.38
CA VAL A 55 8.07 3.33 5.23
C VAL A 55 9.25 4.26 5.57
N LYS A 56 9.97 3.99 6.66
CA LYS A 56 11.15 4.79 7.05
C LYS A 56 12.28 4.68 6.02
N MET A 57 12.50 3.51 5.42
CA MET A 57 13.49 3.35 4.36
C MET A 57 13.11 4.14 3.11
N LEU A 58 11.86 4.03 2.66
CA LEU A 58 11.33 4.79 1.53
C LEU A 58 11.42 6.29 1.78
N GLU A 59 11.08 6.76 2.97
CA GLU A 59 11.19 8.18 3.31
C GLU A 59 12.63 8.70 3.22
N ARG A 60 13.62 7.91 3.67
CA ARG A 60 15.04 8.26 3.55
C ARG A 60 15.49 8.32 2.10
N GLU A 61 15.07 7.35 1.29
CA GLU A 61 15.37 7.33 -0.15
C GLU A 61 14.77 8.57 -0.86
N LEU A 62 13.52 8.90 -0.56
CA LEU A 62 12.83 10.07 -1.08
C LEU A 62 13.52 11.38 -0.67
N LYS A 63 13.96 11.48 0.59
CA LYS A 63 14.73 12.63 1.09
C LYS A 63 16.05 12.81 0.34
N THR A 64 16.76 11.71 0.08
CA THR A 64 18.01 11.73 -0.68
C THR A 64 17.77 12.12 -2.13
N SER A 65 16.73 11.57 -2.78
CA SER A 65 16.37 11.89 -4.15
C SER A 65 15.93 13.34 -4.35
N LYS A 66 15.34 13.99 -3.33
CA LYS A 66 14.92 15.40 -3.40
C LYS A 66 16.10 16.39 -3.29
N ARG A 67 17.26 15.94 -2.80
CA ARG A 67 18.47 16.77 -2.63
C ARG A 67 19.39 16.77 -3.85
N LYS A 68 19.18 15.85 -4.79
CA LYS A 68 19.76 15.93 -6.14
C LYS A 68 18.82 16.73 -7.03
#